data_AF-A0A358SQL3-F1
#
_entry.id   AF-A0A358SQL3-F1
#
_cell.length_a   1.000
_cell.length_b   1.000
_cell.length_c   1.000
_cell.angle_alpha   90.00
_cell.angle_beta   90.00
_cell.angle_gamma   90.00
#
_symmetry.space_group_name_H-M   'P 1'
#
loop_
_entity.id
_entity.type
_entity.pdbx_description
1 polymer ?
#
loop_
_entity_poly.entity_id
_entity_poly.type
_entity_poly.pdbx_seq_one_letter_code
_entity_poly.pdbx_strand_id
1 'polypeptide(L)'
;TYLQGPYEDLVAGLPAIARMWESERDGPAEVFRLASEVIAVDGDTAVVRAEVHYGDPPTQQYRDLWLLRFDADGLCTAFEEWPFWPGQPLAAPAGTR
;
A
#
# COMPACT_ATOMS: atom_id res chain seq x y z
N THR A 1 -10.40 -5.76 4.20
CA THR A 1 -10.03 -4.55 4.96
C THR A 1 -8.77 -3.98 4.37
N TYR A 2 -8.41 -2.76 4.74
CA TYR A 2 -7.25 -2.05 4.22
C TYR A 2 -6.48 -1.34 5.34
N LEU A 3 -5.15 -1.44 5.32
CA LEU A 3 -4.23 -0.70 6.18
C LEU A 3 -3.18 -0.04 5.28
N GLN A 4 -3.10 1.29 5.27
CA GLN A 4 -2.11 2.05 4.48
C GLN A 4 -0.70 2.05 5.14
N GLY A 5 -0.60 1.44 6.31
CA GLY A 5 0.61 1.27 7.08
C GLY A 5 0.32 0.43 8.33
N PRO A 6 1.34 -0.20 8.94
CA PRO A 6 1.17 -1.09 10.10
C PRO A 6 0.68 -0.39 11.38
N TYR A 7 0.69 0.95 11.41
CA TYR A 7 0.22 1.76 12.53
C TYR A 7 -0.96 2.68 12.17
N GLU A 8 -1.48 2.57 10.94
CA GLU A 8 -2.59 3.39 10.48
C GLU A 8 -3.95 2.82 10.91
N ASP A 9 -4.99 3.64 10.82
CA ASP A 9 -6.35 3.21 11.14
C ASP A 9 -6.88 2.21 10.09
N LEU A 10 -7.53 1.14 10.58
CA LEU A 10 -8.13 0.13 9.73
C LEU A 10 -9.32 0.68 8.92
N VAL A 11 -9.25 0.56 7.60
CA VAL A 11 -10.38 0.89 6.70
C VAL A 11 -11.17 -0.37 6.36
N ALA A 12 -12.43 -0.42 6.77
CA ALA A 12 -13.30 -1.59 6.64
C ALA A 12 -14.41 -1.40 5.59
N GLY A 13 -14.48 -2.35 4.65
CA GLY A 13 -15.52 -2.44 3.61
C GLY A 13 -15.20 -1.66 2.34
N LEU A 14 -15.62 -2.21 1.18
CA LEU A 14 -15.34 -1.64 -0.14
C LEU A 14 -15.78 -0.17 -0.29
N PRO A 15 -16.96 0.28 0.21
CA PRO A 15 -17.34 1.68 0.10
C PRO A 15 -16.41 2.65 0.84
N ALA A 16 -15.84 2.23 1.98
CA ALA A 16 -14.89 3.06 2.72
C ALA A 16 -13.53 3.09 2.01
N ILE A 17 -13.06 1.94 1.54
CA ILE A 17 -11.82 1.81 0.77
C ILE A 17 -11.88 2.64 -0.53
N ALA A 18 -13.01 2.63 -1.24
CA ALA A 18 -13.19 3.43 -2.44
C ALA A 18 -13.12 4.94 -2.17
N ARG A 19 -13.70 5.41 -1.06
CA ARG A 19 -13.63 6.83 -0.67
C ARG A 19 -12.22 7.25 -0.26
N MET A 20 -11.51 6.40 0.46
CA MET A 20 -10.10 6.61 0.83
C MET A 20 -9.26 6.83 -0.43
N TRP A 21 -9.28 5.89 -1.37
CA TRP A 21 -8.52 6.01 -2.61
C TRP A 21 -8.93 7.19 -3.50
N GLU A 22 -10.22 7.53 -3.58
CA GLU A 22 -10.64 8.72 -4.32
C GLU A 22 -10.16 10.02 -3.66
N SER A 23 -10.01 10.05 -2.33
CA SER A 23 -9.53 11.24 -1.62
C SER A 23 -8.02 11.49 -1.76
N GLU A 24 -7.26 10.46 -2.11
CA GLU A 24 -5.79 10.53 -2.22
C GLU A 24 -5.30 10.85 -3.63
N ARG A 25 -6.12 10.61 -4.65
CA ARG A 25 -5.74 10.86 -6.03
C ARG A 25 -6.12 12.26 -6.48
N ASP A 26 -5.31 12.82 -7.38
CA ASP A 26 -5.64 14.09 -8.04
C ASP A 26 -6.85 13.98 -8.99
N GLY A 27 -7.14 12.77 -9.47
CA GLY A 27 -8.30 12.45 -10.28
C GLY A 27 -8.11 11.20 -11.15
N PRO A 28 -9.09 10.85 -12.01
CA PRO A 28 -9.03 9.64 -12.83
C PRO A 28 -7.92 9.64 -13.88
N ALA A 29 -7.36 10.80 -14.18
CA ALA A 29 -6.27 10.98 -15.14
C ALA A 29 -4.90 11.13 -14.47
N GLU A 30 -4.82 10.95 -13.14
CA GLU A 30 -3.54 10.99 -12.44
C GLU A 30 -2.57 9.98 -13.06
N VAL A 31 -1.40 10.49 -13.44
CA VAL A 31 -0.39 9.70 -14.14
C VAL A 31 0.44 8.97 -13.10
N PHE A 32 0.46 7.64 -13.18
CA PHE A 32 1.39 6.84 -12.41
C PHE A 32 1.85 5.61 -13.20
N ARG A 33 2.98 5.04 -12.77
CA ARG A 33 3.50 3.75 -13.22
C ARG A 33 3.64 2.85 -12.01
N LEU A 34 3.19 1.60 -12.13
CA LEU A 34 3.30 0.59 -11.09
C LEU A 34 4.00 -0.65 -11.66
N ALA A 35 5.00 -1.14 -10.94
CA ALA A 35 5.61 -2.44 -11.15
C ALA A 35 5.43 -3.28 -9.88
N SER A 36 5.11 -4.56 -10.01
CA SER A 36 4.95 -5.45 -8.87
C SER A 36 5.50 -6.85 -9.12
N GLU A 37 5.91 -7.50 -8.04
CA GLU A 37 6.49 -8.84 -8.02
C GLU A 37 5.97 -9.61 -6.80
N VAL A 38 5.43 -10.81 -7.00
CA VAL A 38 5.08 -11.70 -5.89
C VAL A 38 6.38 -12.30 -5.33
N ILE A 39 6.68 -12.01 -4.06
CA ILE A 39 7.92 -12.43 -3.39
C ILE A 39 7.75 -13.79 -2.73
N ALA A 40 6.60 -14.01 -2.07
CA ALA A 40 6.30 -15.24 -1.36
C ALA A 40 4.79 -15.47 -1.28
N VAL A 41 4.42 -16.75 -1.18
CA VAL A 41 3.06 -17.20 -0.88
C VAL A 41 3.16 -18.32 0.16
N ASP A 42 2.39 -18.22 1.22
CA ASP A 42 2.22 -19.27 2.23
C ASP A 42 0.74 -19.36 2.63
N GLY A 43 0.11 -20.49 2.33
CA GLY A 43 -1.32 -20.69 2.55
C GLY A 43 -2.19 -19.64 1.84
N ASP A 44 -2.98 -18.92 2.63
CA ASP A 44 -3.88 -17.85 2.18
C ASP A 44 -3.21 -16.46 2.09
N THR A 45 -1.90 -16.40 2.34
CA THR A 45 -1.16 -15.15 2.52
C THR A 45 -0.13 -14.97 1.40
N ALA A 46 -0.05 -13.76 0.83
CA ALA A 46 0.95 -13.39 -0.15
C ALA A 46 1.71 -12.12 0.27
N VAL A 47 3.00 -12.09 -0.06
CA VAL A 47 3.85 -10.89 0.05
C VAL A 47 4.20 -10.42 -1.35
N VAL A 48 3.83 -9.18 -1.67
CA VAL A 48 4.11 -8.56 -2.97
C VAL A 48 5.03 -7.38 -2.77
N ARG A 49 6.09 -7.26 -3.57
CA ARG A 49 6.86 -6.03 -3.69
C ARG A 49 6.21 -5.16 -4.74
N ALA A 50 6.02 -3.88 -4.45
CA ALA A 50 5.57 -2.91 -5.44
C ALA A 50 6.54 -1.71 -5.52
N GLU A 51 6.62 -1.12 -6.71
CA GLU A 51 7.26 0.16 -6.95
C GLU A 51 6.30 1.05 -7.73
N VAL A 52 6.00 2.22 -7.17
CA VAL A 52 5.04 3.18 -7.71
C VAL A 52 5.74 4.50 -7.96
N HIS A 53 5.52 5.09 -9.13
CA HIS A 53 6.00 6.42 -9.52
C HIS A 53 4.81 7.24 -10.00
N TYR A 54 4.53 8.36 -9.34
CA TYR A 54 3.51 9.33 -9.74
C TYR A 54 4.15 10.48 -10.52
N GLY A 55 3.48 10.92 -11.60
CA GLY A 55 3.93 11.97 -12.52
C GLY A 55 4.76 11.48 -13.72
N ASP A 56 4.90 12.34 -14.73
CA ASP A 56 5.82 12.18 -15.85
C ASP A 56 6.42 13.55 -16.26
N PRO A 57 7.64 13.90 -15.79
CA PRO A 57 8.57 13.07 -15.02
C PRO A 57 8.09 12.78 -13.58
N PRO A 58 8.56 11.69 -12.94
CA PRO A 58 8.13 11.33 -11.59
C PRO A 58 8.42 12.43 -10.55
N THR A 59 7.42 12.76 -9.74
CA THR A 59 7.51 13.74 -8.63
C THR A 59 7.38 13.08 -7.26
N GLN A 60 6.80 11.87 -7.20
CA GLN A 60 6.60 11.10 -6.00
C GLN A 60 6.83 9.62 -6.31
N GLN A 61 7.50 8.91 -5.41
CA GLN A 61 7.81 7.49 -5.58
C GLN A 61 7.72 6.72 -4.27
N TYR A 62 7.26 5.47 -4.38
CA TYR A 62 7.16 4.52 -3.28
C TYR A 62 7.78 3.19 -3.66
N ARG A 63 8.44 2.56 -2.69
CA ARG A 63 8.78 1.15 -2.70
C ARG A 63 8.07 0.50 -1.53
N ASP A 64 7.29 -0.55 -1.80
CA ASP A 64 6.32 -1.08 -0.86
C ASP A 64 6.44 -2.60 -0.74
N LEU A 65 6.01 -3.12 0.40
CA LEU A 65 5.63 -4.52 0.59
C LEU A 65 4.16 -4.59 0.96
N TRP A 66 3.38 -5.29 0.15
CA TRP A 66 2.00 -5.58 0.45
C TRP A 66 1.87 -6.95 1.08
N LEU A 67 1.19 -7.02 2.23
CA LEU A 67 0.77 -8.25 2.85
C LEU A 67 -0.71 -8.46 2.56
N LEU A 68 -1.02 -9.51 1.81
CA LEU A 68 -2.37 -9.80 1.32
C LEU A 68 -2.87 -11.11 1.90
N ARG A 69 -4.15 -11.14 2.28
CA ARG A 69 -4.86 -12.37 2.65
C ARG A 69 -6.04 -12.62 1.72
N PHE A 70 -6.26 -13.87 1.35
CA PHE A 70 -7.31 -14.28 0.44
C PHE A 70 -8.29 -15.26 1.10
N ASP A 71 -9.55 -15.27 0.68
CA ASP A 71 -10.48 -16.34 1.03
C ASP A 71 -10.35 -17.56 0.09
N ALA A 72 -11.18 -18.57 0.31
CA ALA A 72 -11.19 -19.80 -0.48
C ALA A 72 -11.58 -19.59 -1.95
N ASP A 73 -12.25 -18.48 -2.27
CA ASP A 73 -12.63 -18.12 -3.64
C ASP A 73 -11.54 -17.26 -4.33
N GLY A 74 -10.44 -16.97 -3.62
CA GLY A 74 -9.33 -16.18 -4.12
C GLY A 74 -9.58 -14.66 -4.07
N LEU A 75 -10.59 -14.21 -3.32
CA LEU A 75 -10.84 -12.78 -3.12
C LEU A 75 -10.00 -12.25 -1.96
N CYS A 76 -9.40 -11.07 -2.17
CA CYS A 76 -8.61 -10.41 -1.13
C CYS A 76 -9.52 -9.95 0.02
N THR A 77 -9.26 -10.45 1.23
CA THR A 77 -10.01 -10.14 2.45
C THR A 77 -9.29 -9.15 3.35
N ALA A 78 -7.95 -9.05 3.26
CA ALA A 78 -7.14 -8.07 3.96
C ALA A 78 -5.96 -7.62 3.09
N PHE A 79 -5.72 -6.31 3.05
CA PHE A 79 -4.62 -5.66 2.34
C PHE A 79 -3.90 -4.74 3.33
N GLU A 80 -2.59 -4.88 3.47
CA GLU A 80 -1.75 -4.04 4.31
C GLU A 80 -0.51 -3.58 3.54
N GLU A 81 -0.21 -2.28 3.60
CA GLU A 81 0.95 -1.65 2.98
C GLU A 81 2.10 -1.42 3.97
N TRP A 82 3.33 -1.50 3.46
CA TRP A 82 4.57 -1.14 4.15
C TRP A 82 5.39 -0.19 3.25
N PRO A 83 4.92 1.05 3.07
CA PRO A 83 5.49 1.96 2.10
C PRO A 83 6.78 2.59 2.61
N PHE A 84 7.79 2.62 1.75
CA PHE A 84 9.02 3.36 1.90
C PHE A 84 9.22 4.35 0.76
N TRP A 85 9.85 5.49 1.04
CA TRP A 85 10.14 6.51 0.04
C TRP A 85 11.52 7.18 0.28
N PRO A 86 12.11 7.84 -0.73
CA PRO A 86 13.37 8.55 -0.56
C PRO A 86 13.32 9.58 0.55
N GLY A 87 14.33 9.55 1.44
CA GLY A 87 14.44 10.48 2.55
C GLY A 87 13.60 10.12 3.79
N GLN A 88 12.82 9.02 3.75
CA GLN A 88 12.13 8.52 4.93
C GLN A 88 13.15 8.07 5.99
N PRO A 89 13.03 8.54 7.25
CA PRO A 89 13.88 8.07 8.34
C PRO A 89 13.68 6.57 8.61
N LEU A 90 14.78 5.82 8.69
CA LEU A 90 14.72 4.39 9.06
C LEU A 90 14.57 4.16 10.57
N ALA A 91 15.04 5.11 11.38
CA ALA A 91 14.92 5.04 12.82
C ALA A 91 13.71 5.87 13.27
N ALA A 92 12.89 5.28 14.15
CA ALA A 92 11.87 6.03 14.86
C ALA A 92 12.51 7.17 15.68
N PRO A 93 11.84 8.33 15.80
CA PRO A 93 12.34 9.40 16.66
C PRO A 93 12.44 8.91 18.11
N ALA A 94 13.47 9.38 18.82
CA ALA A 94 13.58 9.11 20.26
C ALA A 94 12.37 9.72 20.98
N GLY A 95 11.64 8.91 21.74
CA GLY A 95 10.53 9.39 22.54
C GLY A 95 11.01 10.41 23.56
N THR A 96 10.32 11.56 23.67
CA THR A 96 10.49 12.45 24.81
C THR A 96 10.04 11.69 26.05
N ARG A 97 10.95 11.49 27.01
CA ARG A 97 10.65 10.88 28.31
C ARG A 97 9.66 11.70 29.12
#